data_AF-A0A951ZHK5-F1
#
_entry.id   AF-A0A951ZHK5-F1
#
_cell.length_a   1.000
_cell.length_b   1.000
_cell.length_c   1.000
_cell.angle_alpha   90.00
_cell.angle_beta   90.00
_cell.angle_gamma   90.00
#
_symmetry.space_group_name_H-M   'P 1'
#
loop_
_entity.id
_entity.type
_entity.pdbx_description
1 polymer ?
#
loop_
_entity_poly.entity_id
_entity_poly.type
_entity_poly.pdbx_seq_one_letter_code
_entity_poly.pdbx_strand_id
1 'polypeptide(L)'
;MSHSAAASGRSFGTAVSAATLRMRSHGYGAVLGQCSSITPEWSMKWDRLCPKPGRYDFGEADRIADFARSQGRRLRGHTLLWHL
;
A
#
# COMPACT_ATOMS: atom_id res chain seq x y z
N MET A 1 -17.84 4.14 0.38
CA MET A 1 -17.09 5.27 0.97
C MET A 1 -16.17 5.97 -0.03
N SER A 2 -15.43 5.26 -0.89
CA SER A 2 -14.69 5.88 -2.01
C SER A 2 -15.54 6.78 -2.92
N HIS A 3 -16.78 6.36 -3.24
CA HIS A 3 -17.72 7.16 -4.03
C HIS A 3 -18.04 8.53 -3.40
N SER A 4 -18.26 8.57 -2.08
CA SER A 4 -18.52 9.83 -1.36
C SER A 4 -17.31 10.75 -1.34
N ALA A 5 -16.10 10.20 -1.15
CA ALA A 5 -14.87 10.98 -1.22
C ALA A 5 -14.65 11.55 -2.64
N ALA A 6 -14.85 10.72 -3.67
CA ALA A 6 -14.72 11.10 -5.07
C ALA A 6 -15.70 12.21 -5.48
N ALA A 7 -16.95 12.18 -4.98
CA ALA A 7 -17.94 13.23 -5.21
C ALA A 7 -17.47 14.61 -4.71
N SER A 8 -16.51 14.64 -3.77
CA SER A 8 -15.89 15.87 -3.26
C SER A 8 -14.47 16.12 -3.80
N GLY A 9 -14.03 15.36 -4.81
CA GLY A 9 -12.68 15.45 -5.38
C GLY A 9 -11.56 14.92 -4.47
N ARG A 10 -11.89 14.17 -3.41
CA ARG A 10 -10.93 13.63 -2.43
C ARG A 10 -10.71 12.13 -2.62
N SER A 11 -9.57 11.62 -2.17
CA SER A 11 -9.28 10.18 -2.15
C SER A 11 -9.51 9.58 -0.77
N PHE A 12 -10.06 8.37 -0.72
CA PHE A 12 -10.14 7.56 0.50
C PHE A 12 -9.29 6.30 0.33
N GLY A 13 -8.44 6.00 1.31
CA GLY A 13 -7.47 4.91 1.20
C GLY A 13 -7.16 4.23 2.53
N THR A 14 -6.39 3.16 2.46
CA THR A 14 -5.96 2.38 3.64
C THR A 14 -4.49 1.97 3.55
N ALA A 15 -3.90 1.62 4.69
CA ALA A 15 -2.57 1.00 4.76
C ALA A 15 -2.67 -0.51 4.52
N VAL A 16 -1.65 -1.09 3.89
CA VAL A 16 -1.60 -2.54 3.59
C VAL A 16 -0.21 -3.11 3.84
N SER A 17 -0.16 -4.40 4.18
CA SER A 17 1.06 -5.18 4.29
C SER A 17 1.00 -6.39 3.36
N ALA A 18 2.14 -6.96 2.97
CA ALA A 18 2.16 -8.18 2.15
C ALA A 18 1.41 -9.34 2.83
N ALA A 19 1.51 -9.46 4.16
CA ALA A 19 0.80 -10.48 4.93
C ALA A 19 -0.73 -10.30 4.85
N THR A 20 -1.23 -9.08 5.01
CA THR A 20 -2.68 -8.81 4.95
C THR A 20 -3.25 -9.06 3.55
N LEU A 21 -2.50 -8.73 2.50
CA LEU A 21 -2.87 -9.07 1.12
C LEU A 21 -2.93 -10.58 0.87
N ARG A 22 -2.02 -11.36 1.47
CA ARG A 22 -2.01 -12.83 1.35
C ARG A 22 -3.14 -13.51 2.11
N MET A 23 -3.49 -12.99 3.28
CA MET A 23 -4.51 -13.59 4.15
C MET A 23 -5.93 -13.52 3.56
N ARG A 24 -6.21 -12.49 2.73
CA ARG A 24 -7.49 -12.29 2.01
C ARG A 24 -8.74 -12.51 2.89
N SER A 25 -8.72 -12.08 4.14
CA SER A 25 -9.87 -12.24 5.03
C SER A 25 -11.08 -11.44 4.53
N HIS A 26 -12.29 -11.94 4.79
CA HIS A 26 -13.54 -11.32 4.31
C HIS A 26 -13.67 -9.85 4.76
N GLY A 27 -13.34 -9.55 6.02
CA GLY A 27 -13.36 -8.18 6.54
C GLY A 27 -12.36 -7.27 5.84
N TYR A 28 -11.16 -7.77 5.54
CA TYR A 28 -10.15 -7.00 4.82
C TYR A 28 -10.58 -6.70 3.38
N GLY A 29 -11.14 -7.70 2.68
CA GLY A 29 -11.69 -7.52 1.34
C GLY A 29 -12.80 -6.47 1.31
N ALA A 30 -13.69 -6.48 2.32
CA ALA A 30 -14.76 -5.49 2.44
C ALA A 30 -14.22 -4.06 2.62
N VAL A 31 -13.26 -3.85 3.52
CA VAL A 31 -12.64 -2.52 3.73
C VAL A 31 -11.89 -2.07 2.47
N LEU A 32 -11.07 -2.95 1.89
CA LEU A 32 -10.31 -2.62 0.70
C LEU A 32 -11.24 -2.27 -0.47
N GLY A 33 -12.37 -2.96 -0.61
CA GLY A 33 -13.43 -2.63 -1.57
C GLY A 33 -13.94 -1.19 -1.46
N GLN A 34 -13.83 -0.56 -0.29
CA GLN A 34 -14.26 0.82 -0.04
C GLN A 34 -13.18 1.88 -0.30
N CYS A 35 -11.93 1.47 -0.55
CA CYS A 35 -10.79 2.37 -0.78
C CYS A 35 -10.55 2.59 -2.27
N SER A 36 -9.92 3.71 -2.65
CA SER A 36 -9.42 4.00 -4.00
C SER A 36 -7.88 4.09 -4.06
N SER A 37 -7.23 4.17 -2.90
CA SER A 37 -5.78 4.16 -2.78
C SER A 37 -5.30 3.24 -1.67
N ILE A 38 -4.08 2.73 -1.82
CA ILE A 38 -3.38 1.95 -0.80
C ILE A 38 -2.00 2.52 -0.52
N THR A 39 -1.53 2.35 0.71
CA THR A 39 -0.18 2.76 1.15
C THR A 39 0.51 1.55 1.78
N PRO A 40 1.71 1.15 1.33
CA PRO A 40 2.48 0.10 2.01
C PRO A 40 2.81 0.53 3.44
N GLU A 41 2.44 -0.27 4.43
CA GLU A 41 2.59 0.05 5.84
C GLU A 41 4.06 0.10 6.27
N TRP A 42 4.86 -0.84 5.72
CA TRP A 42 6.27 -1.03 6.08
C TRP A 42 7.17 -1.26 4.87
N SER A 43 6.70 -2.02 3.88
CA SER A 43 7.55 -2.54 2.79
C SER A 43 8.19 -1.47 1.89
N MET A 44 7.82 -0.19 2.03
CA MET A 44 8.47 0.95 1.37
C MET A 44 9.25 1.88 2.32
N LYS A 45 9.46 1.49 3.58
CA LYS A 45 10.35 2.20 4.50
C LYS A 45 11.81 1.84 4.23
N TRP A 46 12.72 2.72 4.66
CA TRP A 46 14.13 2.63 4.32
C TRP A 46 14.81 1.35 4.80
N ASP A 47 14.52 0.90 6.02
CA ASP A 47 15.02 -0.35 6.61
C ASP A 47 14.61 -1.59 5.80
N ARG A 48 13.44 -1.52 5.13
CA ARG A 48 12.93 -2.59 4.26
C ARG A 48 13.51 -2.52 2.86
N LEU A 49 13.58 -1.31 2.27
CA LEU A 49 14.08 -1.11 0.92
C LEU A 49 15.60 -1.18 0.82
N CYS A 50 16.32 -0.80 1.87
CA CYS A 50 17.79 -0.72 1.93
C CYS A 50 18.29 -1.26 3.28
N PRO A 51 18.17 -2.57 3.55
CA PRO A 51 18.56 -3.17 4.84
C PRO A 51 20.08 -3.08 5.11
N LYS A 52 20.90 -2.88 4.07
CA LYS A 52 22.34 -2.61 4.16
C LYS A 52 22.72 -1.56 3.13
N PRO A 53 23.70 -0.68 3.40
CA PRO A 53 24.17 0.30 2.43
C PRO A 53 24.50 -0.32 1.07
N GLY A 54 23.92 0.24 0.00
CA GLY A 54 24.10 -0.25 -1.38
C GLY A 54 23.36 -1.55 -1.72
N ARG A 55 22.65 -2.18 -0.77
CA ARG A 55 21.84 -3.39 -1.02
C ARG A 55 20.36 -3.06 -0.91
N TYR A 56 19.67 -3.10 -2.04
CA TYR A 56 18.24 -2.85 -2.11
C TYR A 56 17.40 -4.12 -2.17
N ASP A 57 16.22 -4.10 -1.57
CA ASP A 57 15.20 -5.15 -1.67
C ASP A 57 13.82 -4.52 -1.90
N PHE A 58 13.34 -4.61 -3.14
CA PHE A 58 12.01 -4.11 -3.54
C PHE A 58 10.94 -5.20 -3.55
N GLY A 59 11.27 -6.45 -3.20
CA GLY A 59 10.40 -7.59 -3.49
C GLY A 59 9.02 -7.50 -2.83
N GLU A 60 8.92 -7.06 -1.58
CA GLU A 60 7.62 -6.82 -0.94
C GLU A 60 6.90 -5.58 -1.48
N ALA A 61 7.64 -4.50 -1.74
CA ALA A 61 7.10 -3.26 -2.29
C ALA A 61 6.46 -3.51 -3.67
N ASP A 62 7.13 -4.27 -4.53
CA ASP A 62 6.69 -4.62 -5.87
C ASP A 62 5.43 -5.47 -5.84
N ARG A 63 5.33 -6.45 -4.93
CA ARG A 63 4.09 -7.24 -4.75
C ARG A 63 2.89 -6.36 -4.41
N ILE A 64 3.08 -5.34 -3.57
CA ILE A 64 2.00 -4.39 -3.23
C ILE A 64 1.71 -3.46 -4.41
N ALA A 65 2.74 -3.02 -5.14
CA ALA A 65 2.57 -2.18 -6.32
C ALA A 65 1.81 -2.90 -7.44
N ASP A 66 2.15 -4.16 -7.70
CA ASP A 66 1.46 -5.00 -8.68
C ASP A 66 0.04 -5.32 -8.27
N PHE A 67 -0.19 -5.55 -6.98
CA PHE A 67 -1.55 -5.65 -6.45
C PHE A 67 -2.35 -4.37 -6.71
N ALA A 68 -1.79 -3.19 -6.40
CA ALA A 68 -2.46 -1.91 -6.66
C ALA A 68 -2.82 -1.75 -8.14
N ARG A 69 -1.87 -2.04 -9.04
CA ARG A 69 -2.07 -2.00 -10.50
C ARG A 69 -3.18 -2.95 -10.93
N SER A 70 -3.13 -4.21 -10.49
CA SER A 70 -4.13 -5.24 -10.86
C SER A 70 -5.55 -4.91 -10.41
N GLN A 71 -5.69 -4.10 -9.35
CA GLN A 71 -6.98 -3.72 -8.79
C GLN A 71 -7.42 -2.31 -9.21
N GLY A 72 -6.67 -1.63 -10.10
CA GLY A 72 -6.96 -0.25 -10.51
C GLY A 72 -6.88 0.77 -9.38
N ARG A 73 -6.07 0.50 -8.35
CA ARG A 73 -5.93 1.34 -7.14
C ARG A 73 -4.70 2.23 -7.26
N ARG A 74 -4.82 3.46 -6.77
CA ARG A 74 -3.65 4.35 -6.64
C ARG A 74 -2.72 3.84 -5.54
N LEU A 75 -1.42 3.87 -5.78
CA LEU A 75 -0.40 3.56 -4.77
C LEU A 75 0.19 4.86 -4.24
N ARG A 76 0.23 5.01 -2.91
CA ARG A 76 0.96 6.10 -2.25
C ARG A 76 2.23 5.52 -1.64
N GLY A 77 3.39 6.00 -2.10
CA GLY A 77 4.68 5.63 -1.51
C GLY A 77 4.83 6.22 -0.11
N HIS A 78 5.35 5.42 0.81
CA HIS A 78 5.64 5.83 2.19
C HIS A 78 6.79 4.95 2.73
N THR A 79 8.00 5.46 2.92
CA THR A 79 8.47 6.85 2.78
C THR A 79 9.93 6.86 2.35
N LEU A 80 10.36 7.95 1.67
CA LEU A 80 11.72 8.05 1.15
C LEU A 80 12.76 8.34 2.23
N LEU A 81 12.41 9.18 3.21
CA LEU A 81 13.30 9.54 4.31
C LEU A 81 12.48 9.73 5.58
N TRP A 82 12.98 9.16 6.68
CA TRP A 82 12.42 9.28 8.02
C TRP A 82 13.52 8.96 9.04
N HIS A 83 13.42 9.49 10.25
CA HIS A 83 14.39 9.35 11.34
C HIS A 83 14.48 7.94 11.96
N LEU A 84 13.79 6.95 11.38
CA LEU A 84 13.68 5.60 11.95
C LEU A 84 15.02 4.85 11.86
#